data_AF-A0A9P3NK39-F1
#
_entry.id   AF-A0A9P3NK39-F1
#
_cell.length_a   1.000
_cell.length_b   1.000
_cell.length_c   1.000
_cell.angle_alpha   90.00
_cell.angle_beta   90.00
_cell.angle_gamma   90.00
#
_symmetry.space_group_name_H-M   'P 1'
#
loop_
_entity.id
_entity.type
_entity.pdbx_description
1 polymer ?
#
loop_
_entity_poly.entity_id
_entity_poly.type
_entity_poly.pdbx_seq_one_letter_code
_entity_poly.pdbx_strand_id
1 'polypeptide(L)'
;LSLLGEVYLQHGDSRDKARKVFEAALRMDSRCGAAVTGLADAHSMDGRHAAAVDVLERHLAVDASDWIHVKLGFVHMAANRLPDALHHLQTALSINPSNENAKRGLNRIDKLLKGGDGDEEEEEASLQYGTGGPLFE
;
A
#
# COMPACT_ATOMS: atom_id res chain seq x y z
N LEU A 1 20.96 14.28 -0.59
CA LEU A 1 20.09 14.56 0.58
C LEU A 1 19.23 13.36 0.96
N SER A 2 18.66 12.62 0.00
CA SER A 2 17.83 11.42 0.26
C SER A 2 18.54 10.30 1.03
N LEU A 3 19.82 10.02 0.73
CA LEU A 3 20.60 8.98 1.43
C LEU A 3 20.82 9.28 2.92
N LEU A 4 20.89 10.57 3.29
CA LEU A 4 21.11 10.98 4.67
C LEU A 4 19.85 10.79 5.53
N GLY A 5 18.67 11.03 4.93
CA GLY A 5 17.40 10.77 5.60
C GLY A 5 17.17 9.27 5.86
N GLU A 6 17.62 8.41 4.94
CA GLU A 6 17.53 6.95 5.10
C GLU A 6 18.45 6.42 6.23
N VAL A 7 19.66 6.97 6.34
CA VAL A 7 20.59 6.68 7.46
C VAL A 7 20.00 7.10 8.82
N TYR A 8 19.27 8.22 8.85
CA TYR A 8 18.60 8.66 10.07
C TYR A 8 17.34 7.86 10.44
N LEU A 9 16.69 7.19 9.49
CA LEU A 9 15.57 6.30 9.79
C LEU A 9 16.01 5.00 10.47
N GLN A 10 17.24 4.55 10.22
CA GLN A 10 17.83 3.37 10.88
C GLN A 10 18.18 3.64 12.35
N HIS A 11 18.48 4.88 12.72
CA HIS A 11 18.71 5.29 14.10
C HIS A 11 17.46 5.98 14.66
N GLY A 12 16.66 5.25 15.45
CA GLY A 12 15.39 5.73 16.02
C GLY A 12 15.46 7.09 16.74
N ASP A 13 16.64 7.46 17.27
CA ASP A 13 16.93 8.75 17.92
C ASP A 13 16.94 9.95 16.95
N SER A 14 17.03 9.70 15.64
CA SER A 14 17.19 10.73 14.61
C SER A 14 16.00 10.86 13.65
N ARG A 15 14.83 10.28 13.96
CA ARG A 15 13.62 10.40 13.14
C ARG A 15 13.23 11.85 12.83
N ASP A 16 13.35 12.74 13.81
CA ASP A 16 13.01 14.15 13.60
C ASP A 16 14.02 14.86 12.68
N LYS A 17 15.29 14.45 12.72
CA LYS A 17 16.33 14.92 11.79
C LYS A 17 16.09 14.38 10.38
N ALA A 18 15.70 13.11 10.25
CA ALA A 18 15.32 12.50 8.97
C ALA A 18 14.20 13.30 8.30
N ARG A 19 13.14 13.63 9.06
CA ARG A 19 12.01 14.44 8.60
C ARG A 19 12.48 15.79 8.04
N LYS A 20 13.28 16.53 8.81
CA LYS A 20 13.81 17.84 8.38
C LYS A 20 14.67 17.74 7.12
N VAL A 21 15.47 16.68 6.98
CA VAL A 21 16.30 16.44 5.80
C VAL A 21 15.44 16.19 4.56
N PHE A 22 14.38 15.38 4.69
CA PHE A 22 13.46 15.12 3.59
C PHE A 22 12.59 16.34 3.25
N GLU A 23 12.14 17.12 4.23
CA GLU A 23 11.44 18.39 3.99
C GLU A 23 12.33 19.39 3.25
N ALA A 24 13.60 19.49 3.64
CA ALA A 24 14.58 20.30 2.92
C ALA A 24 14.77 19.80 1.48
N ALA A 25 14.83 18.48 1.28
CA ALA A 25 14.92 17.88 -0.05
C ALA A 25 13.69 18.21 -0.91
N LEU A 26 12.46 18.17 -0.35
CA LEU A 26 11.24 18.55 -1.06
C LEU A 26 11.15 20.04 -1.38
N ARG A 27 11.73 20.90 -0.54
CA ARG A 27 11.86 22.34 -0.84
C ARG A 27 12.81 22.61 -2.00
N MET A 28 13.85 21.78 -2.16
CA MET A 28 14.80 21.91 -3.27
C MET A 28 14.26 21.26 -4.56
N ASP A 29 13.64 20.09 -4.44
CA ASP A 29 13.02 19.37 -5.53
C ASP A 29 11.67 18.80 -5.08
N SER A 30 10.60 19.51 -5.44
CA SER A 30 9.24 19.13 -5.09
C SER A 30 8.75 17.87 -5.82
N ARG A 31 9.50 17.37 -6.80
CA ARG A 31 9.24 16.12 -7.53
C ARG A 31 10.08 14.94 -7.02
N CYS A 32 10.84 15.14 -5.95
CA CYS A 32 11.69 14.10 -5.39
C CYS A 32 10.86 13.02 -4.66
N GLY A 33 10.41 12.00 -5.38
CA GLY A 33 9.61 10.89 -4.83
C GLY A 33 10.30 10.13 -3.69
N ALA A 34 11.63 10.09 -3.67
CA ALA A 34 12.41 9.51 -2.57
C ALA A 34 12.24 10.28 -1.26
N ALA A 35 12.17 11.62 -1.32
CA ALA A 35 11.99 12.45 -0.13
C ALA A 35 10.55 12.36 0.41
N VAL A 36 9.55 12.30 -0.48
CA VAL A 36 8.15 12.05 -0.10
C VAL A 36 8.00 10.69 0.57
N THR A 37 8.59 9.66 -0.03
CA THR A 37 8.57 8.30 0.52
C THR A 37 9.21 8.26 1.90
N GLY A 38 10.39 8.86 2.06
CA GLY A 38 11.08 8.94 3.34
C GLY A 38 10.27 9.67 4.42
N LEU A 39 9.55 10.74 4.07
CA LEU A 39 8.65 11.42 4.99
C LEU A 39 7.44 10.59 5.36
N ALA A 40 6.76 10.01 4.38
CA ALA A 40 5.59 9.16 4.61
C ALA A 40 5.95 7.95 5.50
N ASP A 41 7.09 7.31 5.24
CA ASP A 41 7.58 6.19 6.05
C ASP A 41 7.94 6.66 7.47
N ALA A 42 8.61 7.81 7.62
CA ALA A 42 8.91 8.39 8.93
C ALA A 42 7.63 8.68 9.74
N HIS A 43 6.59 9.22 9.10
CA HIS A 43 5.30 9.48 9.73
C HIS A 43 4.55 8.19 10.08
N SER A 44 4.56 7.21 9.18
CA SER A 44 3.88 5.92 9.39
C SER A 44 4.52 5.13 10.53
N MET A 45 5.86 5.12 10.62
CA MET A 45 6.59 4.50 11.72
C MET A 45 6.34 5.16 13.09
N ASP A 46 5.91 6.43 13.10
CA ASP A 46 5.56 7.18 14.31
C ASP A 46 4.07 7.01 14.68
N GLY A 47 3.35 6.12 13.99
CA GLY A 47 1.90 5.92 14.14
C GLY A 47 1.06 7.07 13.58
N ARG A 48 1.68 8.09 12.97
CA ARG A 48 0.99 9.26 12.41
C ARG A 48 0.55 9.00 10.97
N HIS A 49 -0.26 7.97 10.77
CA HIS A 49 -0.68 7.57 9.42
C HIS A 49 -1.44 8.68 8.68
N ALA A 50 -2.23 9.50 9.37
CA ALA A 50 -2.92 10.64 8.76
C ALA A 50 -1.95 11.68 8.16
N ALA A 51 -0.86 11.97 8.86
CA ALA A 51 0.17 12.88 8.35
C ALA A 51 0.95 12.26 7.18
N ALA A 52 1.19 10.95 7.21
CA ALA A 52 1.79 10.24 6.07
C ALA A 52 0.90 10.31 4.82
N VAL A 53 -0.41 10.15 4.98
CA VAL A 53 -1.39 10.27 3.88
C VAL A 53 -1.40 11.70 3.32
N ASP A 54 -1.50 12.73 4.17
CA ASP A 54 -1.50 14.14 3.72
C ASP A 54 -0.25 14.50 2.90
N VAL A 55 0.93 14.03 3.32
CA VAL A 55 2.18 14.24 2.55
C VAL A 55 2.11 13.58 1.17
N LEU A 56 1.57 12.36 1.09
CA LEU A 56 1.42 11.64 -0.18
C LEU A 56 0.35 12.26 -1.07
N GLU A 57 -0.81 12.65 -0.54
CA GLU A 57 -1.87 13.30 -1.31
C GLU A 57 -1.43 14.64 -1.91
N ARG A 58 -0.65 15.42 -1.16
CA ARG A 58 -0.05 16.66 -1.68
C ARG A 58 0.91 16.39 -2.84
N HIS A 59 1.68 15.31 -2.77
CA HIS A 59 2.57 14.95 -3.86
C HIS A 59 1.84 14.30 -5.04
N LEU A 60 0.71 13.61 -4.79
CA LEU A 60 -0.15 13.06 -5.83
C LEU A 60 -0.64 14.14 -6.79
N ALA A 61 -0.87 15.37 -6.29
CA ALA A 61 -1.20 16.54 -7.12
C ALA A 61 -0.04 17.01 -8.02
N VAL A 62 1.19 16.60 -7.72
CA VAL A 62 2.40 16.92 -8.50
C VAL A 62 2.75 15.78 -9.46
N ASP A 63 2.70 14.54 -8.98
CA ASP A 63 3.01 13.31 -9.70
C ASP A 63 2.00 12.20 -9.35
N ALA A 64 1.13 11.89 -10.31
CA ALA A 64 0.06 10.90 -10.15
C ALA A 64 0.47 9.50 -10.64
N SER A 65 1.71 9.10 -10.37
CA SER A 65 2.27 7.82 -10.84
C SER A 65 1.77 6.62 -10.03
N ASP A 66 2.00 5.41 -10.53
CA ASP A 66 1.59 4.18 -9.84
C ASP A 66 2.25 4.00 -8.46
N TRP A 67 3.52 4.39 -8.32
CA TRP A 67 4.27 4.21 -7.06
C TRP A 67 3.66 4.96 -5.87
N ILE A 68 3.05 6.13 -6.10
CA ILE A 68 2.45 6.92 -5.02
C ILE A 68 1.13 6.33 -4.54
N HIS A 69 0.34 5.79 -5.47
CA HIS A 69 -0.86 5.02 -5.16
C HIS A 69 -0.51 3.75 -4.36
N VAL A 70 0.58 3.06 -4.71
CA VAL A 70 1.09 1.94 -3.91
C VAL A 70 1.45 2.38 -2.49
N LYS A 71 2.16 3.50 -2.35
CA LYS A 71 2.59 3.99 -1.04
C LYS A 71 1.40 4.40 -0.17
N LEU A 72 0.41 5.11 -0.73
CA LEU A 72 -0.87 5.40 -0.07
C LEU A 72 -1.52 4.09 0.39
N GLY A 73 -1.64 3.10 -0.50
CA GLY A 73 -2.15 1.78 -0.17
C GLY A 73 -1.51 1.17 1.07
N PHE A 74 -0.18 1.13 1.14
CA PHE A 74 0.53 0.60 2.30
C PHE A 74 0.33 1.42 3.58
N VAL A 75 0.27 2.75 3.49
CA VAL A 75 0.01 3.61 4.66
C VAL A 75 -1.41 3.38 5.19
N HIS A 76 -2.40 3.24 4.29
CA HIS A 76 -3.77 2.92 4.66
C HIS A 76 -3.88 1.52 5.28
N MET A 77 -3.14 0.53 4.78
CA MET A 77 -3.05 -0.79 5.43
C MET A 77 -2.47 -0.70 6.84
N ALA A 78 -1.40 0.09 7.04
CA ALA A 78 -0.83 0.31 8.37
C ALA A 78 -1.80 1.02 9.32
N ALA A 79 -2.67 1.89 8.78
CA ALA A 79 -3.75 2.54 9.50
C ALA A 79 -4.99 1.64 9.72
N ASN A 80 -4.93 0.35 9.35
CA ASN A 80 -6.04 -0.59 9.37
C ASN A 80 -7.26 -0.16 8.51
N ARG A 81 -7.04 0.72 7.53
CA ARG A 81 -8.04 1.17 6.56
C ARG A 81 -7.93 0.37 5.27
N LEU A 82 -8.29 -0.91 5.35
CA LEU A 82 -8.27 -1.84 4.22
C LEU A 82 -9.07 -1.39 2.98
N PRO A 83 -10.29 -0.80 3.09
CA PRO A 83 -11.05 -0.42 1.89
C PRO A 83 -10.36 0.69 1.09
N ASP A 84 -9.85 1.73 1.76
CA ASP A 84 -9.07 2.78 1.11
C ASP A 84 -7.79 2.24 0.49
N ALA A 85 -7.12 1.32 1.20
CA ALA A 85 -5.91 0.69 0.69
C ALA A 85 -6.16 -0.11 -0.59
N LEU A 86 -7.25 -0.89 -0.66
CA LEU A 86 -7.66 -1.61 -1.86
C LEU A 86 -7.87 -0.66 -3.03
N HIS A 87 -8.60 0.44 -2.80
CA HIS A 87 -8.87 1.43 -3.84
C HIS A 87 -7.57 1.96 -4.45
N HIS A 88 -6.65 2.44 -3.62
CA HIS A 88 -5.37 2.99 -4.11
C HIS A 88 -4.49 1.94 -4.80
N LEU A 89 -4.43 0.71 -4.28
CA LEU A 89 -3.64 -0.36 -4.91
C LEU A 89 -4.23 -0.81 -6.26
N GLN A 90 -5.56 -0.81 -6.39
CA GLN A 90 -6.24 -1.05 -7.67
C GLN A 90 -5.93 0.07 -8.66
N THR A 91 -5.98 1.34 -8.25
CA THR A 91 -5.60 2.47 -9.11
C THR A 91 -4.15 2.33 -9.59
N ALA A 92 -3.24 1.93 -8.70
CA ALA A 92 -1.84 1.69 -9.07
C ALA A 92 -1.70 0.60 -10.15
N LEU A 93 -2.49 -0.47 -10.08
CA LEU A 93 -2.52 -1.51 -11.12
C LEU A 93 -3.22 -1.08 -12.40
N SER A 94 -4.18 -0.16 -12.32
CA SER A 94 -4.77 0.45 -13.52
C SER A 94 -3.76 1.31 -14.27
N ILE A 95 -2.88 2.03 -13.56
CA ILE A 95 -1.79 2.81 -14.15
C ILE A 95 -0.68 1.90 -14.65
N ASN A 96 -0.24 0.95 -13.81
CA ASN A 96 0.82 0.01 -14.10
C ASN A 96 0.42 -1.42 -13.70
N PRO A 97 -0.13 -2.21 -14.64
CA PRO A 97 -0.57 -3.59 -14.40
C PRO A 97 0.56 -4.54 -13.98
N SER A 98 1.82 -4.15 -14.22
CA SER A 98 3.01 -4.92 -13.90
C SER A 98 3.63 -4.55 -12.56
N ASN A 99 3.04 -3.61 -11.80
CA ASN A 99 3.57 -3.20 -10.50
C ASN A 99 3.43 -4.33 -9.46
N GLU A 100 4.55 -5.00 -9.17
CA GLU A 100 4.60 -6.10 -8.21
C GLU A 100 4.26 -5.67 -6.78
N ASN A 101 4.60 -4.44 -6.39
CA ASN A 101 4.30 -3.92 -5.06
C ASN A 101 2.79 -3.75 -4.85
N ALA A 102 2.08 -3.28 -5.88
CA ALA A 102 0.63 -3.18 -5.86
C ALA A 102 -0.03 -4.57 -5.72
N LYS A 103 0.43 -5.56 -6.49
CA LYS A 103 -0.03 -6.97 -6.41
C LYS A 103 0.22 -7.57 -5.02
N ARG A 104 1.41 -7.31 -4.45
CA ARG A 104 1.77 -7.75 -3.09
C ARG A 104 0.88 -7.13 -2.03
N GLY A 105 0.58 -5.83 -2.16
CA GLY A 105 -0.36 -5.13 -1.28
C GLY A 105 -1.75 -5.76 -1.33
N LEU A 106 -2.30 -5.98 -2.52
CA LEU A 106 -3.61 -6.62 -2.68
C LEU A 106 -3.64 -8.04 -2.12
N ASN A 107 -2.62 -8.86 -2.39
CA ASN A 107 -2.55 -10.22 -1.84
C ASN A 107 -2.50 -10.21 -0.31
N ARG A 108 -1.85 -9.20 0.28
CA ARG A 108 -1.82 -9.08 1.73
C ARG A 108 -3.16 -8.63 2.31
N ILE A 109 -3.89 -7.73 1.65
CA ILE A 109 -5.25 -7.38 2.07
C ILE A 109 -6.18 -8.59 1.94
N ASP A 110 -6.14 -9.31 0.82
CA ASP A 110 -6.92 -10.55 0.61
C ASP A 110 -6.68 -11.58 1.73
N LYS A 111 -5.41 -11.76 2.13
CA LYS A 111 -5.05 -12.62 3.27
C LYS A 111 -5.55 -12.10 4.61
N LEU A 112 -5.59 -10.79 4.82
CA LEU A 112 -6.10 -10.21 6.06
C LEU A 112 -7.63 -10.33 6.16
N LEU A 113 -8.33 -10.22 5.03
CA LEU A 113 -9.77 -10.44 4.95
C LEU A 113 -10.11 -11.93 5.11
N LYS A 114 -9.50 -12.81 4.31
CA LYS A 114 -9.72 -14.27 4.40
C LYS A 114 -9.18 -14.91 5.67
N GLY A 115 -8.18 -14.29 6.30
CA GLY A 115 -7.63 -14.74 7.59
C GLY A 115 -8.38 -14.18 8.80
N GLY A 116 -9.27 -13.20 8.59
CA GLY A 116 -10.22 -12.71 9.59
C GLY A 116 -11.53 -13.49 9.57
N ASP A 117 -11.93 -13.96 8.39
CA ASP A 117 -13.09 -14.83 8.16
C ASP A 117 -12.64 -16.29 7.93
N GLY A 118 -12.03 -16.88 8.97
CA GLY A 118 -11.76 -18.31 9.04
C GLY A 118 -13.02 -19.16 9.30
N ASP A 119 -14.18 -18.52 9.45
CA ASP A 119 -15.48 -19.16 9.57
C ASP A 119 -16.47 -18.33 8.74
N GLU A 120 -16.63 -18.67 7.46
CA GLU A 120 -17.93 -18.91 6.81
C GLU A 120 -17.77 -19.11 5.29
N GLU A 121 -18.44 -20.16 4.82
CA GLU A 121 -18.61 -20.68 3.46
C GLU A 121 -19.24 -19.62 2.53
N GLU A 122 -19.14 -19.65 1.21
CA GLU A 122 -19.78 -20.59 0.27
C GLU A 122 -19.15 -20.33 -1.12
N GLU A 123 -18.80 -21.34 -1.91
CA GLU A 123 -19.65 -22.27 -2.67
C GLU A 123 -20.11 -21.72 -4.04
N GLU A 124 -20.08 -22.65 -5.01
CA GLU A 124 -20.71 -22.63 -6.33
C GLU A 124 -20.11 -21.77 -7.45
N ALA A 125 -19.30 -22.41 -8.30
CA ALA A 125 -19.60 -22.48 -9.74
C ALA A 125 -18.70 -23.49 -10.46
N SER A 126 -19.21 -24.70 -10.69
CA SER A 126 -19.34 -25.22 -12.06
C SER A 126 -19.95 -26.62 -12.06
N LEU A 127 -21.24 -26.64 -12.39
CA LEU A 127 -21.94 -27.72 -13.11
C LEU A 127 -21.00 -28.60 -13.93
N GLN A 128 -20.88 -29.89 -13.59
CA GLN A 128 -20.70 -30.91 -14.63
C GLN A 128 -21.09 -32.32 -14.14
N TYR A 129 -22.13 -32.87 -14.79
CA TYR A 129 -22.57 -34.27 -14.85
C TYR A 129 -23.35 -34.87 -13.66
N GLY A 130 -24.60 -34.42 -13.54
CA GLY A 130 -25.69 -35.34 -13.30
C GLY A 130 -25.90 -36.25 -14.52
N THR A 131 -25.32 -37.45 -14.50
CA THR A 131 -25.88 -38.62 -15.18
C THR A 131 -25.90 -39.76 -14.17
N GLY A 132 -26.95 -39.81 -13.36
CA GLY A 132 -27.36 -41.09 -12.75
C GLY A 132 -27.83 -42.02 -13.87
N GLY A 133 -27.66 -43.33 -13.80
CA GLY A 133 -26.98 -44.21 -12.86
C GLY A 133 -26.93 -45.61 -13.53
N PRO A 134 -26.36 -46.64 -12.90
CA PRO A 134 -26.47 -48.00 -13.41
C PRO A 134 -27.75 -48.66 -12.90
N LEU A 135 -28.54 -49.28 -13.78
CA LEU A 135 -29.50 -50.32 -13.39
C LEU A 135 -29.39 -51.50 -14.36
N PHE A 136 -28.89 -52.60 -13.82
CA PHE A 136 -29.03 -53.97 -14.32
C PHE A 136 -30.49 -54.41 -14.14
N GLU A 137 -31.13 -54.90 -15.21
CA GLU A 137 -31.68 -56.27 -15.38
C GLU A 137 -32.25 -56.43 -16.79
#